data_AF-A0A958HRP6-F1
#
_entry.id   AF-A0A958HRP6-F1
#
_cell.length_a   1.000
_cell.length_b   1.000
_cell.length_c   1.000
_cell.angle_alpha   90.00
_cell.angle_beta   90.00
_cell.angle_gamma   90.00
#
_symmetry.space_group_name_H-M   'P 1'
#
loop_
_entity.id
_entity.type
_entity.pdbx_description
1 polymer ?
#
loop_
_entity_poly.entity_id
_entity_poly.type
_entity_poly.pdbx_seq_one_letter_code
_entity_poly.pdbx_strand_id
1 'polypeptide(L)'
;MRTHRILLTTLLVSLLLAGCGGKEAEPTPAKTPAPTPTFTAAPTTEIAMPLVESSAAPTDTPAPEVQSPLPTPTAPPSPLEEPTAEPQPTPAPTSGFESQAPVPVLAANLACGAQCNTPEADAVGSVVFDLSSGEFRTWVANLDPLEGQVYEGWLVQGARAESTGRFNTSSDGSAAETIDLSALKDDPWSTFVFTIEPEPDDSPAPAAAHSIDGVLRETVMGEALYTRFDSQCQTCHGTSAEGDIGPALRGTGLAYGEFLDKVRNHPGASFTEETVPSVDLQHLYAWLVAQ
;
A
#
# COMPACT_ATOMS: atom_id res chain seq x y z
N MET A 1 41.37 26.41 48.33
CA MET A 1 39.91 26.11 48.36
C MET A 1 39.33 26.14 46.95
N ARG A 2 39.46 25.07 46.14
CA ARG A 2 38.69 24.92 44.89
C ARG A 2 38.76 23.54 44.21
N THR A 3 39.53 22.59 44.74
CA THR A 3 39.75 21.26 44.12
C THR A 3 38.93 20.12 44.72
N HIS A 4 38.17 20.33 45.82
CA HIS A 4 37.40 19.26 46.46
C HIS A 4 35.92 19.15 46.05
N ARG A 5 35.41 20.02 45.18
CA ARG A 5 34.01 19.94 44.70
C ARG A 5 33.80 19.14 43.43
N ILE A 6 34.87 18.81 42.68
CA ILE A 6 34.75 18.08 41.41
C ILE A 6 34.82 16.55 41.62
N LEU A 7 35.45 16.07 42.70
CA LEU A 7 35.55 14.63 42.98
C LEU A 7 34.26 14.03 43.57
N LEU A 8 33.35 14.84 44.12
CA LEU A 8 32.13 14.34 44.76
C LEU A 8 30.96 14.16 43.78
N THR A 9 30.99 14.84 42.62
CA THR A 9 29.97 14.70 41.58
C THR A 9 30.21 13.52 40.64
N THR A 10 31.46 13.08 40.44
CA THR A 10 31.75 11.89 39.63
C THR A 10 31.46 10.57 40.36
N LEU A 11 31.55 10.54 41.70
CA LEU A 11 31.24 9.32 42.46
C LEU A 11 29.73 9.03 42.58
N LEU A 12 28.86 10.04 42.42
CA LEU A 12 27.41 9.87 42.52
C LEU A 12 26.75 9.37 41.22
N VAL A 13 27.42 9.52 40.07
CA VAL A 13 26.91 9.06 38.77
C VAL A 13 27.22 7.58 38.52
N SER A 14 28.28 7.04 39.15
CA SER A 14 28.62 5.61 39.02
C SER A 14 27.78 4.67 39.90
N LEU A 15 26.98 5.20 40.84
CA LEU A 15 26.18 4.38 41.77
C LEU A 15 24.73 4.14 41.30
N LEU A 16 24.33 4.67 40.15
CA LEU A 16 22.97 4.51 39.59
C LEU A 16 22.88 3.46 38.47
N LEU A 17 23.97 2.79 38.10
CA LEU A 17 23.99 1.75 37.05
C LEU A 17 24.06 0.30 37.56
N ALA A 18 23.91 0.06 38.86
CA ALA A 18 23.88 -1.30 39.44
C ALA A 18 22.49 -1.61 40.01
N GLY A 19 21.50 -1.86 39.14
CA GLY A 19 20.12 -2.01 39.57
C GLY A 19 19.15 -2.65 38.57
N CYS A 20 19.60 -3.57 37.72
CA CYS A 20 18.71 -4.47 36.97
C CYS A 20 19.29 -5.90 36.96
N GLY A 21 19.29 -6.53 38.12
CA GLY A 21 19.48 -7.98 38.24
C GLY A 21 18.16 -8.68 37.99
N GLY A 22 17.82 -8.89 36.72
CA GLY A 22 16.72 -9.76 36.31
C GLY A 22 17.05 -11.20 36.64
N LYS A 23 16.15 -11.88 37.36
CA LYS A 23 16.24 -13.32 37.62
C LYS A 23 16.33 -14.07 36.29
N GLU A 24 17.28 -14.99 36.18
CA GLU A 24 17.43 -15.92 35.05
C GLU A 24 16.07 -16.57 34.76
N ALA A 25 15.56 -16.34 33.55
CA ALA A 25 14.39 -17.02 33.06
C ALA A 25 14.76 -18.50 32.84
N GLU A 26 13.99 -19.36 33.49
CA GLU A 26 14.05 -20.81 33.31
C GLU A 26 13.80 -21.15 31.83
N PRO A 27 14.60 -22.03 31.19
CA PRO A 27 14.47 -22.31 29.78
C PRO A 27 13.10 -22.94 29.48
N THR A 28 12.29 -22.25 28.67
CA THR A 28 11.02 -22.76 28.15
C THR A 28 11.25 -24.09 27.42
N PRO A 29 10.48 -25.16 27.72
CA PRO A 29 10.61 -26.44 27.04
C PRO A 29 10.44 -26.29 25.53
N ALA A 30 11.38 -26.83 24.76
CA ALA A 30 11.31 -26.85 23.31
C ALA A 30 10.06 -27.63 22.86
N LYS A 31 9.20 -26.97 22.08
CA LYS A 31 7.98 -27.55 21.52
C LYS A 31 8.38 -28.61 20.50
N THR A 32 8.00 -29.87 20.75
CA THR A 32 8.21 -30.99 19.82
C THR A 32 7.52 -30.68 18.49
N PRO A 33 8.22 -30.76 17.34
CA PRO A 33 7.61 -30.52 16.04
C PRO A 33 6.53 -31.57 15.77
N ALA A 34 5.36 -31.13 15.32
CA ALA A 34 4.30 -31.99 14.85
C ALA A 34 4.76 -32.72 13.58
N PRO A 35 4.37 -34.00 13.38
CA PRO A 35 4.76 -34.74 12.20
C PRO A 35 4.20 -34.09 10.93
N THR A 36 5.08 -33.83 9.97
CA THR A 36 4.73 -33.34 8.63
C THR A 36 3.83 -34.37 7.94
N PRO A 37 2.63 -33.99 7.46
CA PRO A 37 1.79 -34.91 6.69
C PRO A 37 2.50 -35.25 5.38
N THR A 38 2.77 -36.54 5.18
CA THR A 38 3.28 -37.06 3.91
C THR A 38 2.10 -37.23 2.96
N PHE A 39 2.00 -36.36 1.95
CA PHE A 39 1.03 -36.54 0.88
C PHE A 39 1.62 -37.45 -0.21
N THR A 40 1.03 -38.62 -0.37
CA THR A 40 1.28 -39.51 -1.51
C THR A 40 0.52 -38.97 -2.72
N ALA A 41 1.25 -38.49 -3.73
CA ALA A 41 0.65 -38.08 -4.99
C ALA A 41 -0.05 -39.25 -5.68
N ALA A 42 -1.30 -39.04 -6.11
CA ALA A 42 -2.04 -39.98 -6.93
C ALA A 42 -1.46 -40.01 -8.36
N PRO A 43 -1.50 -41.16 -9.07
CA PRO A 43 -0.95 -41.27 -10.42
C PRO A 43 -1.76 -40.42 -11.40
N THR A 44 -1.06 -39.55 -12.12
CA THR A 44 -1.59 -38.74 -13.23
C THR A 44 -2.02 -39.66 -14.38
N THR A 45 -3.31 -39.64 -14.70
CA THR A 45 -3.84 -40.27 -15.92
C THR A 45 -3.44 -39.40 -17.12
N GLU A 46 -2.59 -39.96 -17.97
CA GLU A 46 -2.16 -39.38 -19.24
C GLU A 46 -3.34 -39.36 -20.23
N ILE A 47 -3.92 -38.18 -20.46
CA ILE A 47 -4.92 -37.97 -21.51
C ILE A 47 -4.17 -37.55 -22.78
N ALA A 48 -4.15 -38.45 -23.77
CA ALA A 48 -3.61 -38.18 -25.10
C ALA A 48 -4.45 -37.11 -25.82
N MET A 49 -3.82 -35.99 -26.18
CA MET A 49 -4.42 -34.95 -27.02
C MET A 49 -4.47 -35.39 -28.49
N PRO A 50 -5.52 -35.04 -29.26
CA PRO A 50 -5.55 -35.27 -30.69
C PRO A 50 -4.68 -34.24 -31.44
N LEU A 51 -3.89 -34.73 -32.38
CA LEU A 51 -3.11 -33.96 -33.33
C LEU A 51 -4.06 -33.23 -34.31
N VAL A 52 -4.07 -31.90 -34.28
CA VAL A 52 -4.83 -31.08 -35.26
C VAL A 52 -3.87 -30.57 -36.33
N GLU A 53 -4.06 -31.03 -37.57
CA GLU A 53 -3.34 -30.56 -38.75
C GLU A 53 -3.72 -29.11 -39.08
N SER A 54 -2.71 -28.24 -39.17
CA SER A 54 -2.85 -26.84 -39.57
C SER A 54 -2.85 -26.72 -41.09
N SER A 55 -3.96 -26.25 -41.65
CA SER A 55 -4.14 -25.95 -43.08
C SER A 55 -3.86 -24.47 -43.34
N ALA A 56 -2.86 -24.18 -44.18
CA ALA A 56 -2.49 -22.84 -44.60
C ALA A 56 -3.35 -22.33 -45.77
N ALA A 57 -3.73 -21.04 -45.75
CA ALA A 57 -3.94 -20.10 -46.88
C ALA A 57 -4.66 -18.81 -46.41
N PRO A 58 -4.72 -17.73 -47.22
CA PRO A 58 -3.65 -17.04 -47.96
C PRO A 58 -3.56 -15.54 -47.58
N THR A 59 -2.50 -14.89 -48.06
CA THR A 59 -2.20 -13.45 -47.93
C THR A 59 -3.14 -12.59 -48.77
N ASP A 60 -3.88 -11.68 -48.13
CA ASP A 60 -4.53 -10.55 -48.80
C ASP A 60 -3.71 -9.27 -48.61
N THR A 61 -3.26 -8.72 -49.73
CA THR A 61 -2.55 -7.44 -49.87
C THR A 61 -3.59 -6.31 -49.92
N PRO A 62 -3.62 -5.34 -49.00
CA PRO A 62 -4.50 -4.18 -49.12
C PRO A 62 -4.01 -3.17 -50.16
N ALA A 63 -4.96 -2.65 -50.93
CA ALA A 63 -4.83 -1.62 -51.96
C ALA A 63 -4.54 -0.22 -51.36
N PRO A 64 -3.92 0.70 -52.12
CA PRO A 64 -3.55 2.02 -51.62
C PRO A 64 -4.76 2.94 -51.43
N GLU A 65 -4.87 3.54 -50.24
CA GLU A 65 -5.85 4.56 -49.91
C GLU A 65 -5.61 5.88 -50.68
N VAL A 66 -6.71 6.42 -51.19
CA VAL A 66 -6.79 7.70 -51.89
C VAL A 66 -6.75 8.83 -50.86
N GLN A 67 -5.78 9.73 -51.01
CA GLN A 67 -5.62 10.90 -50.15
C GLN A 67 -6.76 11.91 -50.37
N SER A 68 -7.47 12.26 -49.29
CA SER A 68 -8.44 13.35 -49.24
C SER A 68 -7.77 14.73 -49.35
N PRO A 69 -8.40 15.73 -49.99
CA PRO A 69 -7.81 17.06 -50.13
C PRO A 69 -7.72 17.82 -48.80
N LEU A 70 -6.60 18.52 -48.65
CA LEU A 70 -6.24 19.39 -47.53
C LEU A 70 -7.23 20.57 -47.38
N PRO A 71 -7.78 20.86 -46.18
CA PRO A 71 -8.65 22.01 -45.99
C PRO A 71 -7.87 23.33 -46.09
N THR A 72 -8.48 24.29 -46.78
CA THR A 72 -8.01 25.67 -46.96
C THR A 72 -7.79 26.39 -45.61
N PRO A 73 -6.66 27.08 -45.40
CA PRO A 73 -6.43 27.85 -44.17
C PRO A 73 -7.44 28.98 -44.04
N THR A 74 -8.22 28.93 -42.95
CA THR A 74 -9.10 30.03 -42.53
C THR A 74 -8.25 31.15 -41.93
N ALA A 75 -8.58 32.39 -42.31
CA ALA A 75 -7.86 33.59 -41.87
C ALA A 75 -7.86 33.75 -40.33
N PRO A 76 -6.79 34.30 -39.75
CA PRO A 76 -6.69 34.53 -38.32
C PRO A 76 -7.75 35.55 -37.85
N PRO A 77 -8.47 35.29 -36.75
CA PRO A 77 -9.41 36.26 -36.19
C PRO A 77 -8.66 37.48 -35.64
N SER A 78 -9.31 38.65 -35.74
CA SER A 78 -8.84 39.91 -35.13
C SER A 78 -8.60 39.76 -33.62
N PRO A 79 -7.65 40.53 -33.05
CA PRO A 79 -7.42 40.52 -31.61
C PRO A 79 -8.67 40.98 -30.87
N LEU A 80 -9.24 40.10 -30.05
CA LEU A 80 -10.25 40.48 -29.07
C LEU A 80 -9.55 41.23 -27.94
N GLU A 81 -10.06 42.40 -27.58
CA GLU A 81 -9.56 43.19 -26.45
C GLU A 81 -9.63 42.37 -25.15
N GLU A 82 -8.50 42.27 -24.46
CA GLU A 82 -8.33 41.52 -23.22
C GLU A 82 -9.10 42.25 -22.10
N PRO A 83 -10.16 41.63 -21.51
CA PRO A 83 -10.90 42.27 -20.44
C PRO A 83 -9.98 42.41 -19.23
N THR A 84 -9.85 43.64 -18.74
CA THR A 84 -9.12 43.96 -17.50
C THR A 84 -9.75 43.15 -16.36
N ALA A 85 -8.98 42.20 -15.82
CA ALA A 85 -9.43 41.35 -14.72
C ALA A 85 -9.71 42.21 -13.48
N GLU A 86 -10.99 42.25 -13.10
CA GLU A 86 -11.43 42.78 -11.81
C GLU A 86 -10.87 41.86 -10.70
N PRO A 87 -10.36 42.41 -9.58
CA PRO A 87 -9.76 41.59 -8.53
C PRO A 87 -10.77 40.59 -7.98
N GLN A 88 -10.50 39.30 -8.23
CA GLN A 88 -11.35 38.21 -7.76
C GLN A 88 -11.43 38.27 -6.23
N PRO A 89 -12.63 38.33 -5.62
CA PRO A 89 -12.76 38.37 -4.17
C PRO A 89 -12.10 37.12 -3.58
N THR A 90 -11.23 37.31 -2.59
CA THR A 90 -10.67 36.22 -1.78
C THR A 90 -11.85 35.43 -1.20
N PRO A 91 -11.99 34.13 -1.50
CA PRO A 91 -13.10 33.34 -0.97
C PRO A 91 -13.02 33.35 0.55
N ALA A 92 -14.14 33.67 1.20
CA ALA A 92 -14.27 33.55 2.64
C ALA A 92 -13.98 32.09 3.05
N PRO A 93 -13.31 31.85 4.21
CA PRO A 93 -13.07 30.50 4.68
C PRO A 93 -14.43 29.81 4.85
N THR A 94 -14.65 28.78 4.03
CA THR A 94 -15.86 27.97 4.10
C THR A 94 -15.81 27.19 5.40
N SER A 95 -16.63 27.57 6.39
CA SER A 95 -16.72 26.90 7.70
C SER A 95 -17.46 25.56 7.62
N GLY A 96 -17.21 24.76 6.57
CA GLY A 96 -17.98 23.57 6.23
C GLY A 96 -17.18 22.26 6.27
N PHE A 97 -15.94 22.26 6.78
CA PHE A 97 -15.14 21.04 6.96
C PHE A 97 -15.49 20.27 8.25
N GLU A 98 -16.57 20.65 8.94
CA GLU A 98 -17.10 19.87 10.05
C GLU A 98 -17.53 18.48 9.55
N SER A 99 -16.76 17.46 9.94
CA SER A 99 -17.20 16.07 10.10
C SER A 99 -17.45 15.20 8.86
N GLN A 100 -16.73 15.39 7.75
CA GLN A 100 -16.71 14.31 6.76
C GLN A 100 -16.07 13.08 7.40
N ALA A 101 -16.87 12.02 7.55
CA ALA A 101 -16.41 10.72 8.03
C ALA A 101 -15.24 10.26 7.16
N PRO A 102 -14.26 9.54 7.73
CA PRO A 102 -13.13 9.02 6.97
C PRO A 102 -13.63 8.27 5.74
N VAL A 103 -13.00 8.53 4.60
CA VAL A 103 -13.28 7.75 3.39
C VAL A 103 -12.99 6.28 3.73
N PRO A 104 -13.96 5.37 3.58
CA PRO A 104 -13.73 3.96 3.88
C PRO A 104 -12.72 3.43 2.87
N VAL A 105 -11.57 2.99 3.36
CA VAL A 105 -10.48 2.45 2.56
C VAL A 105 -10.06 1.13 3.19
N LEU A 106 -9.84 0.11 2.36
CA LEU A 106 -9.07 -1.07 2.76
C LEU A 106 -7.69 -0.97 2.15
N ALA A 107 -6.65 -1.20 2.94
CA ALA A 107 -5.29 -1.23 2.42
C ALA A 107 -4.53 -2.41 3.00
N ALA A 108 -3.50 -2.86 2.28
CA ALA A 108 -2.55 -3.85 2.75
C ALA A 108 -1.14 -3.47 2.30
N ASN A 109 -0.16 -3.67 3.18
CA ASN A 109 1.23 -3.79 2.78
C ASN A 109 1.45 -5.25 2.40
N LEU A 110 2.03 -5.48 1.23
CA LEU A 110 2.31 -6.81 0.72
C LEU A 110 3.79 -7.12 0.97
N ALA A 111 4.06 -8.34 1.39
CA ALA A 111 5.40 -8.85 1.56
C ALA A 111 5.49 -10.28 1.02
N CYS A 112 6.71 -10.73 0.76
CA CYS A 112 6.97 -12.11 0.34
C CYS A 112 6.31 -13.15 1.23
N GLY A 113 5.49 -13.98 0.61
CA GLY A 113 5.01 -15.23 1.17
C GLY A 113 6.05 -16.33 1.07
N ALA A 114 5.66 -17.55 1.44
CA ALA A 114 6.56 -18.72 1.44
C ALA A 114 7.03 -19.15 0.04
N GLN A 115 6.38 -18.67 -1.02
CA GLN A 115 6.66 -19.05 -2.41
C GLN A 115 6.96 -17.83 -3.30
N CYS A 116 7.41 -16.73 -2.69
CA CYS A 116 7.90 -15.57 -3.40
C CYS A 116 8.99 -15.98 -4.41
N ASN A 117 8.84 -15.52 -5.66
CA ASN A 117 9.74 -15.88 -6.75
C ASN A 117 10.99 -14.98 -6.85
N THR A 118 11.19 -14.05 -5.93
CA THR A 118 12.45 -13.31 -5.80
C THR A 118 13.45 -14.09 -4.91
N PRO A 119 14.74 -14.14 -5.30
CA PRO A 119 15.78 -14.81 -4.52
C PRO A 119 16.09 -14.15 -3.17
N GLU A 120 15.77 -12.86 -2.98
CA GLU A 120 16.15 -12.10 -1.77
C GLU A 120 14.98 -11.85 -0.79
N ALA A 121 13.77 -12.33 -1.11
CA ALA A 121 12.56 -12.12 -0.31
C ALA A 121 12.27 -10.64 0.03
N ASP A 122 12.75 -9.74 -0.82
CA ASP A 122 12.66 -8.28 -0.68
C ASP A 122 11.57 -7.67 -1.58
N ALA A 123 10.75 -8.52 -2.22
CA ALA A 123 9.57 -8.07 -2.93
C ALA A 123 8.56 -7.48 -1.95
N VAL A 124 8.08 -6.31 -2.32
CA VAL A 124 7.14 -5.52 -1.53
C VAL A 124 6.05 -4.99 -2.44
N GLY A 125 4.91 -4.69 -1.85
CA GLY A 125 3.86 -3.98 -2.55
C GLY A 125 2.91 -3.28 -1.60
N SER A 126 1.99 -2.56 -2.18
CA SER A 126 0.87 -1.98 -1.46
C SER A 126 -0.38 -2.01 -2.31
N VAL A 127 -1.51 -2.16 -1.65
CA VAL A 127 -2.83 -2.01 -2.27
C VAL A 127 -3.66 -1.03 -1.48
N VAL A 128 -4.47 -0.25 -2.19
CA VAL A 128 -5.43 0.68 -1.63
C VAL A 128 -6.74 0.51 -2.39
N PHE A 129 -7.79 0.10 -1.68
CA PHE A 129 -9.14 0.01 -2.18
C PHE A 129 -9.97 1.16 -1.61
N ASP A 130 -10.26 2.16 -2.42
CA ASP A 130 -11.21 3.21 -2.07
C ASP A 130 -12.63 2.67 -2.22
N LEU A 131 -13.29 2.39 -1.10
CA LEU A 131 -14.63 1.81 -1.09
C LEU A 131 -15.71 2.82 -1.47
N SER A 132 -15.38 4.11 -1.52
CA SER A 132 -16.33 5.14 -1.98
C SER A 132 -16.46 5.13 -3.50
N SER A 133 -15.34 5.15 -4.21
CA SER A 133 -15.27 5.16 -5.67
C SER A 133 -15.32 3.76 -6.27
N GLY A 134 -14.82 2.75 -5.55
CA GLY A 134 -14.54 1.44 -6.11
C GLY A 134 -13.16 1.35 -6.78
N GLU A 135 -12.34 2.40 -6.70
CA GLU A 135 -11.01 2.40 -7.29
C GLU A 135 -10.05 1.56 -6.46
N PHE A 136 -9.40 0.60 -7.12
CA PHE A 136 -8.38 -0.25 -6.54
C PHE A 136 -7.03 0.07 -7.16
N ARG A 137 -6.09 0.55 -6.33
CA ARG A 137 -4.73 0.87 -6.75
C ARG A 137 -3.77 -0.15 -6.19
N THR A 138 -2.86 -0.61 -7.03
CA THR A 138 -1.79 -1.53 -6.64
C THR A 138 -0.44 -0.99 -7.08
N TRP A 139 0.58 -1.30 -6.28
CA TRP A 139 1.97 -1.08 -6.62
C TRP A 139 2.82 -2.21 -6.07
N VAL A 140 3.82 -2.63 -6.85
CA VAL A 140 4.82 -3.63 -6.45
C VAL A 140 6.22 -3.23 -6.88
N ALA A 141 7.21 -3.75 -6.17
CA ALA A 141 8.63 -3.65 -6.50
C ALA A 141 9.37 -4.96 -6.18
N ASN A 142 10.53 -5.12 -6.82
CA ASN A 142 11.44 -6.25 -6.67
C ASN A 142 10.80 -7.63 -6.96
N LEU A 143 9.81 -7.65 -7.87
CA LEU A 143 9.23 -8.90 -8.39
C LEU A 143 9.84 -9.21 -9.76
N ASP A 144 10.44 -10.39 -9.90
CA ASP A 144 11.04 -10.82 -11.17
C ASP A 144 10.00 -10.88 -12.29
N PRO A 145 10.30 -10.37 -13.51
CA PRO A 145 9.43 -10.55 -14.66
C PRO A 145 9.22 -12.03 -14.98
N LEU A 146 8.02 -12.39 -15.39
CA LEU A 146 7.63 -13.78 -15.67
C LEU A 146 7.63 -14.08 -17.18
N GLU A 147 8.06 -15.29 -17.55
CA GLU A 147 7.99 -15.83 -18.92
C GLU A 147 7.04 -17.04 -18.97
N GLY A 148 6.03 -17.01 -19.84
CA GLY A 148 5.01 -18.07 -19.94
C GLY A 148 4.07 -18.17 -18.73
N GLN A 149 4.16 -17.18 -17.84
CA GLN A 149 3.35 -17.01 -16.64
C GLN A 149 3.06 -15.52 -16.46
N VAL A 150 2.08 -15.19 -15.62
CA VAL A 150 1.70 -13.82 -15.26
C VAL A 150 1.39 -13.73 -13.77
N TYR A 151 1.47 -12.51 -13.22
CA TYR A 151 0.91 -12.26 -11.90
C TYR A 151 -0.58 -12.02 -12.02
N GLU A 152 -1.34 -12.52 -11.05
CA GLU A 152 -2.76 -12.20 -10.90
C GLU A 152 -3.03 -11.75 -9.47
N GLY A 153 -3.75 -10.62 -9.33
CA GLY A 153 -4.17 -10.11 -8.03
C GLY A 153 -5.52 -10.69 -7.64
N TRP A 154 -5.70 -10.97 -6.35
CA TRP A 154 -6.94 -11.55 -5.84
C TRP A 154 -7.38 -10.87 -4.55
N LEU A 155 -8.65 -10.46 -4.52
CA LEU A 155 -9.35 -10.15 -3.28
C LEU A 155 -9.91 -11.46 -2.70
N VAL A 156 -9.57 -11.75 -1.44
CA VAL A 156 -9.91 -13.03 -0.80
C VAL A 156 -10.73 -12.79 0.46
N GLN A 157 -11.82 -13.55 0.59
CA GLN A 157 -12.66 -13.62 1.78
C GLN A 157 -13.08 -15.06 2.06
N GLY A 158 -12.45 -15.70 3.04
CA GLY A 158 -12.68 -17.12 3.34
C GLY A 158 -12.32 -18.00 2.14
N ALA A 159 -13.33 -18.70 1.58
CA ALA A 159 -13.16 -19.55 0.40
C ALA A 159 -13.44 -18.84 -0.94
N ARG A 160 -13.90 -17.58 -0.89
CA ARG A 160 -14.18 -16.78 -2.08
C ARG A 160 -12.93 -16.00 -2.47
N ALA A 161 -12.60 -16.01 -3.75
CA ALA A 161 -11.54 -15.20 -4.36
C ALA A 161 -12.10 -14.53 -5.62
N GLU A 162 -11.79 -13.25 -5.81
CA GLU A 162 -12.13 -12.50 -7.01
C GLU A 162 -10.85 -11.91 -7.61
N SER A 163 -10.63 -12.16 -8.89
CA SER A 163 -9.50 -11.59 -9.61
C SER A 163 -9.65 -10.07 -9.71
N THR A 164 -8.55 -9.37 -9.49
CA THR A 164 -8.43 -7.93 -9.75
C THR A 164 -7.72 -7.63 -11.06
N GLY A 165 -7.39 -8.67 -11.84
CA GLY A 165 -6.67 -8.55 -13.11
C GLY A 165 -5.25 -9.13 -13.06
N ARG A 166 -4.70 -9.27 -14.27
CA ARG A 166 -3.39 -9.86 -14.56
C ARG A 166 -2.41 -8.79 -14.99
N PHE A 167 -1.15 -8.93 -14.58
CA PHE A 167 -0.07 -8.04 -14.99
C PHE A 167 1.27 -8.79 -15.01
N ASN A 168 2.29 -8.13 -15.53
CA ASN A 168 3.67 -8.55 -15.40
C ASN A 168 4.52 -7.34 -14.99
N THR A 169 5.70 -7.56 -14.44
CA THR A 169 6.58 -6.48 -14.02
C THR A 169 7.45 -5.97 -15.16
N SER A 170 7.85 -4.71 -15.03
CA SER A 170 8.90 -4.11 -15.86
C SER A 170 10.24 -4.77 -15.56
N SER A 171 11.26 -4.52 -16.40
CA SER A 171 12.60 -5.11 -16.22
C SER A 171 13.31 -4.71 -14.92
N ASP A 172 12.83 -3.68 -14.22
CA ASP A 172 13.30 -3.26 -12.89
C ASP A 172 12.52 -3.90 -11.74
N GLY A 173 11.61 -4.83 -12.05
CA GLY A 173 10.77 -5.54 -11.09
C GLY A 173 9.60 -4.74 -10.53
N SER A 174 9.25 -3.61 -11.16
CA SER A 174 8.13 -2.76 -10.74
C SER A 174 6.88 -2.93 -11.60
N ALA A 175 5.71 -2.75 -10.98
CA ALA A 175 4.43 -2.56 -11.68
C ALA A 175 3.48 -1.73 -10.82
N ALA A 176 2.54 -1.04 -11.47
CA ALA A 176 1.49 -0.29 -10.81
C ALA A 176 0.24 -0.31 -11.68
N GLU A 177 -0.91 -0.59 -11.08
CA GLU A 177 -2.19 -0.67 -11.80
C GLU A 177 -3.28 0.06 -11.02
N THR A 178 -4.23 0.62 -11.77
CA THR A 178 -5.47 1.20 -11.22
C THR A 178 -6.64 0.51 -11.91
N ILE A 179 -7.47 -0.16 -11.12
CA ILE A 179 -8.58 -0.99 -11.59
C ILE A 179 -9.88 -0.46 -10.99
N ASP A 180 -10.93 -0.40 -11.80
CA ASP A 180 -12.29 -0.14 -11.32
C ASP A 180 -12.91 -1.44 -10.79
N LEU A 181 -13.03 -1.53 -9.47
CA LEU A 181 -13.69 -2.62 -8.74
C LEU A 181 -14.96 -2.12 -8.05
N SER A 182 -15.66 -1.14 -8.63
CA SER A 182 -16.90 -0.58 -8.08
C SER A 182 -17.98 -1.63 -7.79
N ALA A 183 -17.98 -2.75 -8.50
CA ALA A 183 -18.87 -3.89 -8.25
C ALA A 183 -18.54 -4.68 -6.96
N LEU A 184 -17.32 -4.56 -6.42
CA LEU A 184 -16.80 -5.35 -5.29
C LEU A 184 -16.62 -4.52 -4.01
N LYS A 185 -16.93 -3.23 -4.03
CA LYS A 185 -16.60 -2.29 -2.94
C LYS A 185 -17.42 -2.48 -1.66
N ASP A 186 -18.57 -3.14 -1.74
CA ASP A 186 -19.45 -3.40 -0.60
C ASP A 186 -19.18 -4.77 0.05
N ASP A 187 -18.24 -5.56 -0.50
CA ASP A 187 -17.88 -6.88 0.01
C ASP A 187 -16.79 -6.80 1.11
N PRO A 188 -16.83 -7.66 2.14
CA PRO A 188 -15.95 -7.58 3.31
C PRO A 188 -14.62 -8.31 3.08
N TRP A 189 -13.79 -7.85 2.15
CA TRP A 189 -12.51 -8.49 1.83
C TRP A 189 -11.51 -8.44 2.99
N SER A 190 -10.89 -9.58 3.32
CA SER A 190 -9.91 -9.66 4.42
C SER A 190 -8.46 -9.72 3.97
N THR A 191 -8.21 -10.17 2.74
CA THR A 191 -6.86 -10.50 2.27
C THR A 191 -6.72 -10.13 0.81
N PHE A 192 -5.52 -9.67 0.46
CA PHE A 192 -5.11 -9.52 -0.92
C PHE A 192 -3.87 -10.39 -1.18
N VAL A 193 -3.85 -11.09 -2.31
CA VAL A 193 -2.72 -11.95 -2.71
C VAL A 193 -2.40 -11.76 -4.18
N PHE A 194 -1.11 -11.75 -4.50
CA PHE A 194 -0.61 -11.99 -5.84
C PHE A 194 -0.16 -13.44 -5.99
N THR A 195 -0.70 -14.12 -6.99
CA THR A 195 -0.28 -15.47 -7.39
C THR A 195 0.49 -15.44 -8.70
N ILE A 196 1.23 -16.51 -8.97
CA ILE A 196 1.89 -16.76 -10.26
C ILE A 196 1.03 -17.75 -11.03
N GLU A 197 0.37 -17.26 -12.07
CA GLU A 197 -0.56 -18.03 -12.90
C GLU A 197 0.12 -18.47 -14.20
N PRO A 198 -0.17 -19.68 -14.71
CA PRO A 198 0.30 -20.09 -16.03
C PRO A 198 -0.36 -19.25 -17.14
N GLU A 199 0.26 -19.22 -18.32
CA GLU A 199 -0.35 -18.63 -19.50
C GLU A 199 -0.27 -19.64 -20.67
N PRO A 200 -1.41 -20.16 -21.17
CA PRO A 200 -2.79 -19.87 -20.76
C PRO A 200 -3.20 -20.53 -19.43
N ASP A 201 -4.19 -19.93 -18.77
CA ASP A 201 -4.81 -20.45 -17.56
C ASP A 201 -6.34 -20.47 -17.66
N ASP A 202 -6.93 -21.63 -17.39
CA ASP A 202 -8.37 -21.88 -17.43
C ASP A 202 -8.98 -21.96 -16.02
N SER A 203 -8.18 -21.82 -14.96
CA SER A 203 -8.64 -21.90 -13.57
C SER A 203 -9.31 -20.59 -13.13
N PRO A 204 -10.52 -20.64 -12.55
CA PRO A 204 -11.13 -19.46 -11.94
C PRO A 204 -10.65 -19.20 -10.51
N ALA A 205 -9.77 -20.05 -9.97
CA ALA A 205 -9.25 -19.97 -8.61
C ALA A 205 -7.75 -19.62 -8.62
N PRO A 206 -7.25 -18.90 -7.60
CA PRO A 206 -5.83 -18.59 -7.49
C PRO A 206 -4.98 -19.86 -7.52
N ALA A 207 -3.88 -19.84 -8.27
CA ALA A 207 -2.87 -20.87 -8.21
C ALA A 207 -2.31 -21.01 -6.80
N ALA A 208 -1.86 -22.22 -6.50
CA ALA A 208 -1.20 -22.52 -5.22
C ALA A 208 0.14 -21.79 -5.04
N ALA A 209 0.70 -21.16 -6.08
CA ALA A 209 1.96 -20.43 -6.04
C ALA A 209 1.73 -18.96 -5.65
N HIS A 210 1.79 -18.67 -4.35
CA HIS A 210 1.58 -17.32 -3.82
C HIS A 210 2.91 -16.55 -3.77
N SER A 211 2.99 -15.41 -4.46
CA SER A 211 4.20 -14.58 -4.47
C SER A 211 4.27 -13.65 -3.26
N ILE A 212 3.38 -12.64 -3.21
CA ILE A 212 3.28 -11.70 -2.09
C ILE A 212 1.82 -11.55 -1.66
N ASP A 213 1.59 -11.39 -0.35
CA ASP A 213 0.24 -11.25 0.21
C ASP A 213 0.20 -10.27 1.39
N GLY A 214 -1.00 -9.85 1.76
CA GLY A 214 -1.23 -8.96 2.89
C GLY A 214 -2.68 -8.96 3.37
N VAL A 215 -2.87 -8.62 4.65
CA VAL A 215 -4.18 -8.48 5.27
C VAL A 215 -4.74 -7.09 4.98
N LEU A 216 -5.95 -7.04 4.42
CA LEU A 216 -6.69 -5.80 4.21
C LEU A 216 -7.26 -5.32 5.53
N ARG A 217 -6.93 -4.09 5.92
CA ARG A 217 -7.56 -3.41 7.07
C ARG A 217 -7.63 -1.90 6.82
N GLU A 218 -8.60 -1.26 7.48
CA GLU A 218 -8.84 0.18 7.35
C GLU A 218 -7.69 1.05 7.88
N THR A 219 -6.88 0.48 8.77
CA THR A 219 -5.85 1.22 9.49
C THR A 219 -4.45 1.11 8.88
N VAL A 220 -4.24 0.33 7.80
CA VAL A 220 -2.87 0.16 7.22
C VAL A 220 -2.32 1.48 6.72
N MET A 221 -3.11 2.29 6.02
CA MET A 221 -2.62 3.57 5.51
C MET A 221 -2.17 4.49 6.63
N GLY A 222 -2.94 4.55 7.72
CA GLY A 222 -2.57 5.37 8.88
C GLY A 222 -1.28 4.89 9.55
N GLU A 223 -1.12 3.57 9.70
CA GLU A 223 0.11 2.97 10.20
C GLU A 223 1.29 3.30 9.30
N ALA A 224 1.16 3.08 7.98
CA ALA A 224 2.22 3.32 7.01
C ALA A 224 2.65 4.79 7.00
N LEU A 225 1.70 5.73 7.08
CA LEU A 225 1.96 7.16 7.21
C LEU A 225 2.69 7.50 8.52
N TYR A 226 2.38 6.79 9.60
CA TYR A 226 3.08 6.97 10.86
C TYR A 226 4.51 6.41 10.82
N THR A 227 4.66 5.20 10.28
CA THR A 227 5.91 4.44 10.30
C THR A 227 6.88 4.84 9.20
N ARG A 228 6.44 5.61 8.19
CA ARG A 228 7.31 6.06 7.09
C ARG A 228 8.54 6.79 7.63
N PHE A 229 9.70 6.50 7.04
CA PHE A 229 11.00 6.99 7.52
C PHE A 229 11.16 8.51 7.53
N ASP A 230 10.33 9.24 6.78
CA ASP A 230 10.26 10.71 6.74
C ASP A 230 9.22 11.29 7.70
N SER A 231 8.42 10.46 8.37
CA SER A 231 7.40 10.91 9.30
C SER A 231 8.04 11.48 10.55
N GLN A 232 8.00 12.82 10.67
CA GLN A 232 8.50 13.55 11.83
C GLN A 232 7.73 13.22 13.12
N CYS A 233 6.59 12.53 13.01
CA CYS A 233 5.73 12.15 14.13
C CYS A 233 6.46 11.24 15.14
N GLN A 234 7.19 10.23 14.66
CA GLN A 234 7.86 9.25 15.53
C GLN A 234 8.97 9.88 16.38
N THR A 235 9.68 10.86 15.82
CA THR A 235 10.76 11.58 16.52
C THR A 235 10.30 12.19 17.85
N CYS A 236 9.03 12.59 17.93
CA CYS A 236 8.46 13.16 19.14
C CYS A 236 7.56 12.17 19.89
N HIS A 237 6.83 11.31 19.18
CA HIS A 237 5.72 10.55 19.76
C HIS A 237 6.01 9.04 19.92
N GLY A 238 7.26 8.59 19.70
CA GLY A 238 7.65 7.19 19.79
C GLY A 238 7.37 6.40 18.51
N THR A 239 7.88 5.18 18.41
CA THR A 239 7.74 4.36 17.18
C THR A 239 6.35 3.77 16.99
N SER A 240 5.54 3.75 18.04
CA SER A 240 4.19 3.19 18.10
C SER A 240 3.19 4.18 18.72
N ALA A 241 3.45 5.49 18.59
CA ALA A 241 2.61 6.56 19.12
C ALA A 241 2.41 6.51 20.65
N GLU A 242 3.29 5.83 21.38
CA GLU A 242 3.27 5.67 22.84
C GLU A 242 3.69 6.91 23.63
N GLY A 243 4.24 7.91 22.93
CA GLY A 243 4.79 9.14 23.51
C GLY A 243 6.28 9.00 23.85
N ASP A 244 7.00 10.11 23.72
CA ASP A 244 8.39 10.27 24.13
C ASP A 244 8.62 11.72 24.57
N ILE A 245 9.22 12.55 23.71
CA ILE A 245 9.33 14.01 23.91
C ILE A 245 7.93 14.65 23.91
N GLY A 246 7.08 14.19 22.99
CA GLY A 246 5.66 14.53 22.89
C GLY A 246 4.77 13.50 23.61
N PRO A 247 3.52 13.87 23.92
CA PRO A 247 2.58 12.96 24.57
C PRO A 247 2.23 11.75 23.69
N ALA A 248 1.68 10.70 24.29
CA ALA A 248 1.11 9.58 23.54
C ALA A 248 0.01 10.07 22.57
N LEU A 249 0.03 9.54 21.34
CA LEU A 249 -1.03 9.73 20.35
C LEU A 249 -1.87 8.47 20.17
N ARG A 250 -1.37 7.29 20.56
CA ARG A 250 -2.14 6.05 20.53
C ARG A 250 -3.35 6.15 21.46
N GLY A 251 -4.49 5.64 21.01
CA GLY A 251 -5.76 5.76 21.73
C GLY A 251 -6.18 7.20 21.98
N THR A 252 -5.79 8.13 21.09
CA THR A 252 -6.12 9.56 21.24
C THR A 252 -7.61 9.77 21.47
N GLY A 253 -7.95 10.57 22.48
CA GLY A 253 -9.33 10.97 22.77
C GLY A 253 -9.77 12.24 22.05
N LEU A 254 -8.92 12.81 21.20
CA LEU A 254 -9.24 14.01 20.42
C LEU A 254 -10.31 13.70 19.38
N ALA A 255 -11.22 14.65 19.13
CA ALA A 255 -12.01 14.58 17.91
C ALA A 255 -11.13 14.84 16.67
N TYR A 256 -11.50 14.30 15.50
CA TYR A 256 -10.71 14.45 14.28
C TYR A 256 -10.38 15.92 13.93
N GLY A 257 -11.35 16.83 14.07
CA GLY A 257 -11.11 18.26 13.83
C GLY A 257 -10.04 18.85 14.75
N GLU A 258 -10.04 18.48 16.03
CA GLU A 258 -9.02 18.93 16.99
C GLU A 258 -7.65 18.30 16.68
N PHE A 259 -7.62 17.03 16.29
CA PHE A 259 -6.40 16.37 15.82
C PHE A 259 -5.81 17.09 14.60
N LEU A 260 -6.63 17.35 13.58
CA LEU A 260 -6.24 18.06 12.36
C LEU A 260 -5.70 19.45 12.70
N ASP A 261 -6.40 20.21 13.54
CA ASP A 261 -5.96 21.53 13.97
C ASP A 261 -4.61 21.50 14.69
N LYS A 262 -4.38 20.52 15.57
CA LYS A 262 -3.08 20.36 16.26
C LYS A 262 -1.96 20.01 15.30
N VAL A 263 -2.19 19.13 14.32
CA VAL A 263 -1.19 18.73 13.33
C VAL A 263 -0.86 19.90 12.40
N ARG A 264 -1.88 20.57 11.86
CA ARG A 264 -1.72 21.70 10.92
C ARG A 264 -1.06 22.92 11.56
N ASN A 265 -1.33 23.17 12.84
CA ASN A 265 -0.82 24.34 13.56
C ASN A 265 0.33 24.00 14.51
N HIS A 266 1.02 22.87 14.32
CA HIS A 266 2.11 22.46 15.21
C HIS A 266 3.31 23.43 15.11
N PRO A 267 3.79 24.01 16.22
CA PRO A 267 4.96 24.86 16.21
C PRO A 267 6.24 24.03 16.01
N GLY A 268 6.70 23.92 14.77
CA GLY A 268 7.98 23.26 14.44
C GLY A 268 7.92 22.30 13.26
N ALA A 269 6.73 21.99 12.75
CA ALA A 269 6.54 21.16 11.57
C ALA A 269 5.47 21.79 10.66
N SER A 270 5.76 21.90 9.38
CA SER A 270 4.83 22.43 8.38
C SER A 270 4.14 21.28 7.66
N PHE A 271 3.17 20.65 8.34
CA PHE A 271 2.26 19.70 7.70
C PHE A 271 1.16 20.49 6.99
N THR A 272 1.42 20.96 5.78
CA THR A 272 0.44 21.66 4.93
C THR A 272 -0.41 20.67 4.13
N GLU A 273 -1.56 21.12 3.59
CA GLU A 273 -2.40 20.30 2.69
C GLU A 273 -1.63 19.74 1.49
N GLU A 274 -0.65 20.50 1.00
CA GLU A 274 0.22 20.09 -0.11
C GLU A 274 1.20 18.97 0.29
N THR A 275 1.77 19.05 1.49
CA THR A 275 2.78 18.07 1.95
C THR A 275 2.18 16.80 2.55
N VAL A 276 1.07 16.94 3.28
CA VAL A 276 0.33 15.84 3.88
C VAL A 276 -1.15 16.15 3.68
N PRO A 277 -1.81 15.60 2.66
CA PRO A 277 -3.23 15.83 2.40
C PRO A 277 -4.12 15.49 3.61
N SER A 278 -5.25 16.18 3.74
CA SER A 278 -6.19 15.91 4.85
C SER A 278 -6.71 14.48 4.86
N VAL A 279 -6.81 13.83 3.69
CA VAL A 279 -7.19 12.41 3.59
C VAL A 279 -6.15 11.50 4.27
N ASP A 280 -4.86 11.79 4.14
CA ASP A 280 -3.80 11.03 4.81
C ASP A 280 -3.89 11.21 6.34
N LEU A 281 -4.17 12.43 6.80
CA LEU A 281 -4.39 12.69 8.22
C LEU A 281 -5.64 12.00 8.78
N GLN A 282 -6.68 11.76 7.97
CA GLN A 282 -7.83 10.94 8.37
C GLN A 282 -7.43 9.48 8.58
N HIS A 283 -6.67 8.90 7.66
CA HIS A 283 -6.17 7.53 7.80
C HIS A 283 -5.27 7.38 9.03
N LEU A 284 -4.34 8.33 9.22
CA LEU A 284 -3.48 8.37 10.40
C LEU A 284 -4.29 8.46 11.70
N TYR A 285 -5.28 9.35 11.76
CA TYR A 285 -6.18 9.47 12.90
C TYR A 285 -6.94 8.17 13.18
N ALA A 286 -7.50 7.52 12.16
CA ALA A 286 -8.22 6.26 12.31
C ALA A 286 -7.31 5.16 12.89
N TRP A 287 -6.06 5.07 12.42
CA TRP A 287 -5.07 4.16 12.99
C TRP A 287 -4.76 4.49 14.45
N LEU A 288 -4.50 5.76 14.78
CA LEU A 288 -4.19 6.21 16.16
C LEU A 288 -5.31 5.89 17.15
N VAL A 289 -6.57 6.07 16.76
CA VAL A 289 -7.74 5.73 17.59
C VAL A 289 -7.86 4.22 17.83
N ALA A 290 -7.40 3.40 16.89
CA ALA A 290 -7.45 1.94 16.98
C ALA A 290 -6.28 1.29 17.75
N GLN A 291 -5.27 2.07 18.15
CA GLN A 291 -4.09 1.60 18.92
C GLN A 291 -4.33 1.55 20.44
#